data_AF-A0A2U3LNV0-F1
#
_entry.id   AF-A0A2U3LNV0-F1
#
_cell.length_a   1.000
_cell.length_b   1.000
_cell.length_c   1.000
_cell.angle_alpha   90.00
_cell.angle_beta   90.00
_cell.angle_gamma   90.00
#
_symmetry.space_group_name_H-M   'P 1'
#
loop_
_entity.id
_entity.type
_entity.pdbx_description
1 polymer ?
#
loop_
_entity_poly.entity_id
_entity_poly.type
_entity_poly.pdbx_seq_one_letter_code
_entity_poly.pdbx_strand_id
1 'polypeptide(L)' 'MLERRWTPPGVRLPDHPLESEAVAAIIRITGGNFRLLNRLLTQIERTIEINALQQVTKTVVEAARENLVIGQT' A
#
# COMPACT_ATOMS: atom_id res chain seq x y z
N MET A 1 7.53 22.04 -4.11
CA MET A 1 6.65 21.78 -5.29
C MET A 1 6.57 20.30 -5.71
N LEU A 2 7.08 19.33 -4.92
CA LEU A 2 6.92 17.89 -5.21
C LEU A 2 6.39 17.11 -3.98
N GLU A 3 5.48 17.72 -3.22
CA GLU A 3 4.95 17.13 -1.98
C GLU A 3 3.78 16.15 -2.22
N ARG A 4 3.32 16.02 -3.47
CA ARG A 4 2.18 15.18 -3.80
C ARG A 4 2.62 13.73 -3.98
N ARG A 5 2.17 12.86 -3.05
CA ARG A 5 2.23 11.41 -3.18
C ARG A 5 1.44 10.98 -4.41
N TRP A 6 2.09 10.28 -5.33
CA TRP A 6 1.39 9.62 -6.43
C TRP A 6 0.59 8.42 -5.90
N THR A 7 -0.66 8.27 -6.33
CA THR A 7 -1.51 7.11 -6.06
C THR A 7 -2.13 6.57 -7.35
N PRO A 8 -2.33 5.24 -7.47
CA PRO A 8 -3.03 4.68 -8.61
C PRO A 8 -4.46 5.24 -8.71
N PRO A 9 -5.02 5.37 -9.93
CA PRO A 9 -6.41 5.77 -10.12
C PRO A 9 -7.35 4.87 -9.31
N GLY A 10 -8.27 5.48 -8.56
CA GLY A 10 -9.28 4.76 -7.77
C GLY A 10 -8.81 4.27 -6.40
N VAL A 11 -7.51 4.36 -6.06
CA VAL A 11 -7.00 3.98 -4.73
C VAL A 11 -7.04 5.17 -3.78
N ARG A 12 -7.74 5.01 -2.66
CA ARG A 12 -7.85 5.99 -1.57
C ARG A 12 -7.10 5.47 -0.35
N LEU A 13 -5.97 6.12 -0.08
CA LEU A 13 -5.21 5.90 1.14
C LEU A 13 -5.50 7.04 2.12
N PRO A 14 -5.34 6.82 3.43
CA PRO A 14 -5.46 7.89 4.42
C PRO A 14 -4.62 9.11 4.03
N ASP A 15 -5.16 10.29 4.33
CA ASP A 15 -4.51 11.59 4.09
C ASP A 15 -3.31 11.83 5.02
N HIS A 16 -3.15 10.97 6.05
CA HIS A 16 -1.99 10.96 6.92
C HIS A 16 -0.73 10.54 6.15
N PRO A 17 0.43 11.14 6.46
CA PRO A 17 1.71 10.66 5.96
C PRO A 17 1.89 9.17 6.26
N LEU A 18 2.43 8.42 5.28
CA LEU A 18 2.87 7.05 5.55
C LEU A 18 4.06 7.09 6.49
N GLU A 19 4.13 6.13 7.39
CA GLU A 19 5.33 5.91 8.20
C GLU A 19 6.52 5.57 7.30
N SER A 20 7.71 6.06 7.65
CA SER A 20 8.95 5.81 6.90
C SER A 20 9.21 4.30 6.70
N GLU A 21 8.87 3.48 7.70
CA GLU A 21 9.01 2.02 7.58
C GLU A 21 8.03 1.40 6.59
N ALA A 22 6.78 1.90 6.54
CA ALA A 22 5.79 1.46 5.58
C ALA A 22 6.21 1.81 4.14
N VAL A 23 6.72 3.04 3.94
CA VAL A 23 7.29 3.46 2.64
C VAL A 23 8.44 2.56 2.23
N ALA A 24 9.39 2.31 3.14
CA ALA A 24 10.54 1.46 2.86
C ALA A 24 10.13 0.01 2.56
N ALA A 25 9.10 -0.52 3.23
CA ALA A 25 8.55 -1.84 2.95
C ALA A 25 7.92 -1.90 1.55
N ILE A 26 7.08 -0.92 1.18
CA ILE A 26 6.49 -0.82 -0.17
C ILE A 26 7.57 -0.82 -1.24
N ILE A 27 8.64 -0.04 -1.06
CA ILE A 27 9.75 0.03 -2.02
C ILE A 27 10.45 -1.33 -2.16
N ARG A 28 10.79 -2.00 -1.04
CA ARG A 28 11.46 -3.31 -1.06
C ARG A 28 10.60 -4.41 -1.69
N ILE A 29 9.30 -4.45 -1.37
CA ILE A 29 8.36 -5.46 -1.87
C ILE A 29 8.16 -5.30 -3.38
N THR A 30 8.04 -4.05 -3.85
CA THR A 30 7.73 -3.78 -5.25
C THR A 30 8.96 -3.78 -6.14
N GLY A 31 10.13 -3.40 -5.62
CA GLY A 31 11.40 -3.41 -6.36
C GLY A 31 11.36 -2.58 -7.65
N GLY A 32 10.53 -1.53 -7.70
CA GLY A 32 10.30 -0.74 -8.92
C GLY A 32 9.31 -1.34 -9.91
N ASN A 33 8.75 -2.52 -9.65
CA ASN A 33 7.67 -3.10 -10.46
C ASN A 33 6.36 -2.35 -10.22
N PHE A 34 6.06 -1.40 -11.11
CA PHE A 34 4.89 -0.53 -11.00
C PHE A 34 3.55 -1.30 -11.00
N ARG A 35 3.46 -2.41 -11.74
CA ARG A 35 2.26 -3.26 -11.72
C ARG A 35 2.05 -3.89 -10.35
N LEU A 36 3.14 -4.34 -9.71
CA LEU A 36 3.08 -4.86 -8.35
C LEU A 36 2.79 -3.75 -7.33
N LEU A 37 3.36 -2.56 -7.51
CA LEU A 37 3.06 -1.39 -6.69
C LEU A 37 1.56 -1.07 -6.73
N ASN A 38 0.95 -1.00 -7.90
CA ASN A 38 -0.48 -0.71 -8.03
C ASN A 38 -1.31 -1.75 -7.28
N ARG A 39 -1.04 -3.03 -7.52
CA ARG A 39 -1.75 -4.12 -6.83
C ARG A 39 -1.57 -4.05 -5.31
N LEU A 40 -0.36 -3.77 -4.83
CA LEU A 40 -0.06 -3.64 -3.41
C LEU A 40 -0.82 -2.48 -2.78
N LEU A 41 -0.82 -1.30 -3.42
CA LEU A 41 -1.55 -0.13 -2.92
C LEU A 41 -3.06 -0.38 -2.87
N THR A 42 -3.65 -1.06 -3.86
CA THR A 42 -5.06 -1.49 -3.81
C THR A 42 -5.33 -2.47 -2.65
N GLN A 43 -4.42 -3.41 -2.38
CA GLN A 43 -4.60 -4.30 -1.22
C GLN A 43 -4.42 -3.58 0.11
N ILE A 44 -3.54 -2.57 0.18
CA ILE A 44 -3.37 -1.74 1.38
C ILE A 44 -4.68 -0.98 1.68
N GLU A 45 -5.28 -0.33 0.68
CA GLU A 45 -6.60 0.30 0.83
C GLU A 45 -7.63 -0.70 1.36
N ARG A 46 -7.75 -1.87 0.72
CA ARG A 46 -8.71 -2.90 1.14
C ARG A 46 -8.46 -3.38 2.58
N THR A 47 -7.21 -3.63 2.96
CA THR A 47 -6.85 -4.04 4.33
C THR A 47 -7.25 -2.97 5.33
N ILE A 48 -7.03 -1.69 5.01
CA ILE A 48 -7.40 -0.56 5.87
C ILE A 48 -8.91 -0.46 6.01
N GLU A 49 -9.65 -0.51 4.90
CA GLU A 49 -11.11 -0.42 4.89
C GLU A 49 -11.76 -1.54 5.69
N ILE A 50 -11.33 -2.79 5.49
CA ILE A 50 -11.87 -3.96 6.19
C ILE A 50 -11.61 -3.89 7.70
N ASN A 51 -10.43 -3.41 8.10
CA ASN A 51 -10.03 -3.37 9.50
C ASN A 51 -10.33 -2.02 10.18
N ALA A 52 -11.03 -1.10 9.50
CA ALA A 52 -11.33 0.25 9.98
C ALA A 52 -10.09 1.03 10.49
N LEU A 53 -8.93 0.79 9.87
CA LEU A 53 -7.68 1.46 10.26
C LEU A 53 -7.64 2.88 9.70
N GLN A 54 -6.84 3.75 10.31
CA GLN A 54 -6.70 5.16 9.89
C GLN A 54 -5.27 5.49 9.40
N GLN A 55 -4.36 4.52 9.45
CA GLN A 55 -2.94 4.70 9.17
C GLN A 55 -2.38 3.52 8.38
N VAL A 56 -1.44 3.81 7.49
CA VAL A 56 -0.70 2.79 6.75
C VAL A 56 0.62 2.51 7.49
N THR A 57 0.61 1.48 8.32
CA THR A 57 1.81 1.00 9.03
C THR A 57 2.51 -0.09 8.24
N LYS A 58 3.75 -0.43 8.62
CA LYS A 58 4.46 -1.58 8.04
C LYS A 58 3.65 -2.87 8.12
N THR A 59 2.94 -3.11 9.23
CA THR A 59 2.11 -4.31 9.42
C THR A 59 0.97 -4.39 8.40
N VAL A 60 0.33 -3.25 8.08
CA VAL A 60 -0.71 -3.18 7.05
C VAL A 60 -0.13 -3.52 5.67
N VAL A 61 1.07 -3.03 5.36
CA VAL A 61 1.77 -3.33 4.11
C VAL A 61 2.06 -4.83 3.98
N GLU A 62 2.55 -5.46 5.05
CA GLU A 62 2.83 -6.90 5.05
C GLU A 62 1.56 -7.74 4.92
N ALA A 63 0.47 -7.38 5.63
CA ALA A 63 -0.82 -8.06 5.49
C ALA A 63 -1.37 -7.93 4.06
N ALA A 64 -1.25 -6.74 3.45
CA ALA A 64 -1.63 -6.52 2.06
C ALA A 64 -0.78 -7.36 1.08
N ARG A 65 0.53 -7.51 1.34
CA ARG A 65 1.44 -8.35 0.55
C ARG A 65 1.02 -9.82 0.61
N GLU A 66 0.66 -10.34 1.78
CA GLU A 66 0.21 -11.72 1.94
C GLU A 66 -1.06 -12.00 1.12
N ASN A 67 -2.01 -11.05 1.12
CA ASN A 67 -3.23 -11.14 0.30
C ASN A 67 -2.95 -11.15 -1.22
N LEU A 68 -1.86 -10.50 -1.68
CA LEU A 68 -1.46 -10.54 -3.08
C LEU A 68 -1.01 -11.92 -3.56
N VAL A 69 -0.35 -12.69 -2.68
CA VAL A 69 0.14 -14.05 -3.00
C VAL A 69 -1.03 -15.00 -3.22
N ILE A 70 -2.13 -14.78 -2.49
CA ILE A 70 -3.36 -15.57 -2.61
C ILE A 70 -4.10 -15.24 -3.93
N GLY A 71 -3.93 -14.03 -4.48
CA GLY A 71 -4.64 -13.54 -5.67
C GLY A 71 -3.97 -13.83 -7.03
N GLN A 72 -3.21 -14.93 -7.18
CA GLN A 72 -2.84 -15.44 -8.50
C GLN A 72 -3.84 -16.54 -8.91
N THR A 73 -4.93 -16.12 -9.55
CA THR A 73 -5.83 -17.01 -10.29
C THR A 73 -6.26 -16.31 -11.57
#